data_AF-A0A943AH29-F1
#
_entry.id   AF-A0A943AH29-F1
#
_cell.length_a   1.000
_cell.length_b   1.000
_cell.length_c   1.000
_cell.angle_alpha   90.00
_cell.angle_beta   90.00
_cell.angle_gamma   90.00
#
_symmetry.space_group_name_H-M   'P 1'
#
loop_
_entity.id
_entity.type
_entity.pdbx_description
1 polymer ?
#
loop_
_entity_poly.entity_id
_entity_poly.type
_entity_poly.pdbx_seq_one_letter_code
_entity_poly.pdbx_strand_id
1 'polypeptide(L)' 'MKENEIQSFYGKLSEVEKECPEGLFLRIHKSCLINLHYTKEITYKWIKMVNGDVLDINRSVILD' A
#
# COMPACT_ATOMS: atom_id res chain seq x y z
N MET A 1 -2.33 -13.38 14.42
CA MET A 1 -1.52 -13.05 13.22
C MET A 1 -0.11 -12.78 13.71
N LYS A 2 0.92 -13.36 13.07
CA LYS A 2 2.30 -13.03 13.44
C LYS A 2 2.64 -11.65 12.88
N GLU A 3 3.41 -10.90 13.65
CA GLU A 3 3.93 -9.61 13.20
C GLU A 3 4.82 -9.84 11.96
N ASN A 4 4.58 -9.10 10.87
CA ASN A 4 5.27 -9.19 9.57
C ASN A 4 5.03 -10.46 8.73
N GLU A 5 3.87 -11.11 8.88
CA GLU A 5 3.48 -12.18 7.96
C GLU A 5 2.99 -11.63 6.61
N ILE A 6 3.61 -12.06 5.51
CA ILE A 6 3.13 -11.76 4.15
C ILE A 6 2.12 -12.84 3.74
N GLN A 7 0.94 -12.40 3.32
CA GLN A 7 -0.10 -13.27 2.78
C GLN A 7 -0.32 -13.00 1.29
N SER A 8 -0.50 -14.06 0.52
CA SER A 8 -0.67 -14.00 -0.93
C SER A 8 -1.99 -14.66 -1.34
N PHE A 9 -2.67 -14.06 -2.31
CA PHE A 9 -3.90 -14.58 -2.89
C PHE A 9 -3.99 -14.24 -4.39
N TYR A 10 -4.86 -14.93 -5.12
CA TYR A 10 -5.11 -14.66 -6.53
C TYR A 10 -6.22 -13.62 -6.69
N GLY A 11 -5.98 -12.56 -7.46
CA GLY A 11 -6.97 -11.53 -7.75
C GLY A 11 -6.37 -10.31 -8.46
N LYS A 12 -7.23 -9.38 -8.88
CA LYS A 12 -6.78 -8.10 -9.46
C LYS A 12 -6.82 -7.01 -8.42
N LEU A 13 -5.77 -6.19 -8.36
CA LEU A 13 -5.70 -5.04 -7.44
C LEU A 13 -6.87 -4.06 -7.63
N SER A 14 -7.37 -3.91 -8.86
CA SER A 14 -8.55 -3.08 -9.18
C SER A 14 -9.87 -3.64 -8.67
N GLU A 15 -9.98 -4.95 -8.45
CA GLU A 15 -11.18 -5.56 -7.86
C GLU A 15 -11.15 -5.35 -6.35
N VAL A 16 -9.99 -5.59 -5.72
CA VAL A 16 -9.75 -5.30 -4.29
C VAL A 16 -10.04 -3.85 -3.94
N GLU A 17 -9.56 -2.90 -4.74
CA GLU A 17 -9.79 -1.46 -4.53
C GLU A 17 -11.28 -1.07 -4.49
N LYS A 18 -12.13 -1.76 -5.27
CA LYS A 18 -13.58 -1.51 -5.28
C LYS A 18 -14.29 -2.03 -4.03
N GLU A 19 -13.74 -3.06 -3.40
CA GLU A 19 -14.28 -3.66 -2.19
C GLU A 19 -13.78 -2.95 -0.92
N CYS A 20 -12.71 -2.16 -1.04
CA CYS A 20 -12.18 -1.34 0.04
C CYS A 20 -13.11 -0.16 0.38
N PRO A 21 -13.25 0.20 1.68
CA PRO A 21 -13.97 1.41 2.05
C PRO A 21 -13.33 2.67 1.46
N GLU A 22 -14.18 3.58 0.97
CA GLU A 22 -13.76 4.84 0.39
C GLU A 22 -12.95 5.67 1.40
N GLY A 23 -11.83 6.24 0.95
CA GLY A 23 -10.98 7.10 1.77
C GLY A 23 -10.07 6.39 2.78
N LEU A 24 -10.15 5.06 2.96
CA LEU A 24 -9.24 4.31 3.83
C LEU A 24 -8.04 3.73 3.07
N PHE A 25 -8.18 3.48 1.79
CA PHE A 25 -7.12 2.95 0.94
C PHE A 25 -6.71 3.96 -0.11
N LEU A 26 -5.41 4.05 -0.36
CA LEU A 26 -4.84 4.94 -1.36
C LEU A 26 -4.07 4.12 -2.38
N ARG A 27 -4.42 4.28 -3.65
CA ARG A 27 -3.66 3.70 -4.76
C ARG A 27 -2.52 4.63 -5.14
N ILE A 28 -1.30 4.18 -4.84
CA ILE A 28 -0.08 4.98 -5.05
C ILE A 28 0.67 4.57 -6.32
N HIS A 29 0.37 3.38 -6.86
CA HIS A 29 0.93 2.88 -8.11
C HIS A 29 -0.02 1.88 -8.79
N LYS A 30 0.24 1.54 -10.07
CA LYS A 30 -0.55 0.52 -10.79
C LYS A 30 -0.52 -0.85 -10.10
N SER A 31 0.49 -1.14 -9.28
CA SER A 31 0.66 -2.40 -8.56
C SER A 31 0.68 -2.24 -7.02
N CYS A 32 0.31 -1.07 -6.49
CA CYS A 32 0.33 -0.83 -5.04
C CYS A 32 -0.90 -0.07 -4.55
N LEU A 33 -1.60 -0.68 -3.60
CA LEU A 33 -2.70 -0.11 -2.84
C LEU A 33 -2.32 -0.19 -1.36
N ILE A 34 -2.36 0.93 -0.65
CA ILE A 34 -1.98 0.99 0.76
C ILE A 34 -3.19 1.29 1.64
N ASN A 35 -3.15 0.85 2.88
CA ASN A 35 -4.13 1.23 3.91
C ASN A 35 -3.59 2.43 4.70
N LEU A 36 -4.31 3.55 4.60
CA LEU A 36 -3.94 4.82 5.24
C LEU A 36 -3.95 4.76 6.76
N HIS A 37 -4.71 3.83 7.36
CA HIS A 37 -4.69 3.61 8.81
C HIS A 37 -3.31 3.20 9.33
N TYR A 38 -2.52 2.53 8.49
CA TYR A 38 -1.16 2.07 8.83
C TYR A 38 -0.08 2.99 8.26
N THR A 39 -0.45 4.22 7.87
CA THR A 39 0.50 5.22 7.41
C THR A 39 0.94 6.12 8.55
N LYS A 40 2.24 6.33 8.67
CA LYS A 40 2.86 7.21 9.64
C LYS A 40 3.06 8.62 9.10
N GLU A 41 3.59 8.74 7.88
CA GLU A 41 3.90 10.02 7.23
C GLU A 41 3.62 9.92 5.71
N ILE A 42 3.02 10.96 5.13
CA ILE A 42 2.74 11.06 3.69
C ILE A 42 3.41 12.31 3.15
N THR A 43 4.11 12.18 2.04
CA THR A 43 4.63 13.30 1.25
C THR A 43 4.24 13.13 -0.22
N TYR A 44 4.55 14.12 -1.06
CA TYR A 44 4.39 13.99 -2.50
C TYR A 44 5.31 12.93 -3.14
N LYS A 45 6.40 12.54 -2.46
CA LYS A 45 7.43 11.66 -3.02
C LYS A 45 7.33 10.23 -2.51
N TRP A 46 7.06 10.07 -1.22
CA TRP A 46 7.09 8.79 -0.53
C TRP A 46 6.06 8.74 0.60
N ILE A 47 5.77 7.52 1.04
CA ILE A 47 4.89 7.19 2.17
C ILE A 47 5.66 6.30 3.15
N LYS A 48 5.61 6.63 4.43
CA LYS A 48 6.20 5.82 5.49
C LYS A 48 5.12 5.10 6.27
N MET A 49 5.24 3.78 6.35
CA MET A 49 4.32 2.91 7.06
C MET A 49 4.69 2.82 8.55
N VAL A 50 3.75 2.41 9.40
CA VAL A 50 3.98 2.29 10.86
C VAL A 50 5.02 1.22 11.21
N ASN A 51 5.20 0.21 10.36
CA ASN A 51 6.25 -0.81 10.50
C ASN A 51 7.65 -0.32 10.06
N GLY A 52 7.75 0.91 9.53
CA GLY A 52 9.00 1.53 9.10
C GLY A 52 9.26 1.48 7.59
N ASP A 53 8.46 0.73 6.81
CA ASP A 53 8.62 0.66 5.35
C ASP A 53 8.42 2.03 4.71
N VAL A 54 9.22 2.32 3.67
CA VAL A 54 9.11 3.56 2.89
C VAL A 54 8.80 3.20 1.43
N LEU A 55 7.65 3.66 0.96
CA LEU A 55 7.12 3.40 -0.38
C LEU A 55 7.23 4.67 -1.23
N ASP A 56 7.96 4.61 -2.34
CA ASP A 56 8.03 5.72 -3.29
C ASP A 56 6.75 5.80 -4.14
N ILE A 57 6.22 7.01 -4.28
CA ILE A 57 5.07 7.34 -5.14
C ILE A 57 5.54 7.53 -6.59
N ASN A 58 6.78 7.98 -6.78
CA ASN A 58 7.33 8.41 -8.06
C ASN A 58 8.43 7.47 -8.59
N ARG A 59 8.12 6.21 -8.91
CA ARG A 59 8.77 5.41 -9.98
C ARG A 59 8.34 3.93 -9.94
N SER A 60 8.35 3.31 -11.12
CA SER A 60 8.02 1.91 -11.43
C SER A 60 8.83 0.81 -10.72
N VAL A 61 9.38 1.02 -9.53
CA VAL A 61 10.14 0.01 -8.79
C VAL A 61 9.56 -0.08 -7.39
N ILE A 62 8.72 -1.09 -7.17
CA ILE A 62 8.61 -1.71 -5.86
C ILE A 62 9.89 -2.54 -5.76
N LEU A 63 10.75 -2.27 -4.78
CA LEU A 63 11.97 -3.07 -4.57
C LEU A 63 11.53 -4.53 -4.34
N ASP A 64 12.07 -5.42 -5.18
CA ASP A 64 11.84 -6.88 -5.14
C ASP A 64 12.43 -7.52 -3.86
#